data_AF-G4ZE44-F1
#
_entry.id   AF-G4ZE44-F1
#
_cell.length_a   1.000
_cell.length_b   1.000
_cell.length_c   1.000
_cell.angle_alpha   90.00
_cell.angle_beta   90.00
_cell.angle_gamma   90.00
#
_symmetry.space_group_name_H-M   'P 1'
#
loop_
_entity.id
_entity.type
_entity.pdbx_description
1 polymer ?
#
loop_
_entity_poly.entity_id
_entity_poly.type
_entity_poly.pdbx_seq_one_letter_code
_entity_poly.pdbx_strand_id
1 'polypeptide(L)'
;QFCMVSVPARLEHIGGNRFVRDGYGGQEVLTSIEGLTATDLAELNELVGEREDVNEFFVRPLASSPNPTELETLLNSLSARREMASILSVYECRDLAARVFGMTTIMRRMLVKYRFMRHQVETQGSGTAD
;
A
#
# COMPACT_ATOMS: atom_id res chain seq x y z
N GLN A 1 -4.83 -2.14 -10.31
CA GLN A 1 -4.26 -3.49 -10.14
C GLN A 1 -4.49 -3.92 -8.71
N PHE A 2 -4.98 -5.15 -8.50
CA PHE A 2 -5.03 -5.75 -7.17
C PHE A 2 -3.74 -6.52 -6.91
N CYS A 3 -3.24 -6.43 -5.69
CA CYS A 3 -2.13 -7.24 -5.19
C CYS A 3 -2.63 -8.00 -3.95
N MET A 4 -2.17 -9.24 -3.78
CA MET A 4 -2.40 -9.99 -2.55
C MET A 4 -1.19 -9.82 -1.64
N VAL A 5 -1.43 -9.38 -0.42
CA VAL A 5 -0.40 -9.20 0.60
C VAL A 5 -0.72 -10.05 1.83
N SER A 6 0.31 -10.60 2.46
CA SER A 6 0.17 -11.27 3.75
C SER A 6 0.39 -10.28 4.89
N VAL A 7 -0.40 -10.40 5.95
CA VAL A 7 -0.21 -9.67 7.21
C VAL A 7 -0.32 -10.64 8.39
N PRO A 8 0.34 -10.37 9.54
CA PRO A 8 0.23 -11.23 10.71
C PRO A 8 -1.23 -11.51 11.11
N ALA A 9 -1.57 -12.78 11.33
CA ALA A 9 -2.91 -13.21 11.72
C ALA A 9 -3.24 -12.77 13.15
N ARG A 10 -4.54 -12.68 13.44
CA ARG A 10 -5.07 -12.25 14.74
C ARG A 10 -6.34 -13.01 15.08
N LEU A 11 -6.71 -12.98 16.36
CA LEU A 11 -7.95 -13.59 16.85
C LEU A 11 -9.20 -13.14 16.09
N GLU A 12 -9.29 -11.87 15.70
CA GLU A 12 -10.40 -11.36 14.87
C GLU A 12 -10.47 -11.95 13.46
N HIS A 13 -9.37 -12.51 12.97
CA HIS A 13 -9.31 -13.24 11.71
C HIS A 13 -9.68 -14.71 11.86
N ILE A 14 -9.62 -15.25 13.08
CA ILE A 14 -9.96 -16.64 13.39
C ILE A 14 -11.49 -16.75 13.45
N GLY A 15 -12.08 -17.31 12.40
CA GLY A 15 -13.53 -17.50 12.27
C GLY A 15 -14.18 -16.77 11.10
N GLY A 16 -13.47 -15.84 10.45
CA GLY A 16 -13.87 -15.28 9.17
C GLY A 16 -13.49 -16.19 7.99
N ASN A 17 -14.21 -16.11 6.87
CA ASN A 17 -13.86 -16.79 5.60
C ASN A 17 -12.62 -16.16 4.95
N ARG A 18 -11.52 -16.07 5.69
CA ARG A 18 -10.24 -15.46 5.32
C ARG A 18 -9.24 -16.57 5.02
N PHE A 19 -8.44 -16.38 3.99
CA PHE A 19 -7.34 -17.30 3.69
C PHE A 19 -6.20 -17.08 4.68
N VAL A 20 -6.01 -18.06 5.58
CA VAL A 20 -4.92 -18.11 6.55
C VAL A 20 -3.84 -19.07 6.04
N ARG A 21 -2.57 -18.70 6.20
CA ARG A 21 -1.41 -19.52 5.84
C ARG A 21 -0.31 -19.40 6.89
N ASP A 22 0.62 -20.33 6.90
CA ASP A 22 1.85 -20.16 7.66
C ASP A 22 2.77 -19.16 6.94
N GLY A 23 3.35 -18.27 7.75
CA GLY A 23 4.24 -17.21 7.31
C GLY A 23 5.42 -17.02 8.28
N TYR A 24 6.07 -15.87 8.20
CA TYR A 24 7.27 -15.63 9.01
C TYR A 24 6.88 -15.35 10.48
N GLY A 25 7.25 -16.27 11.37
CA GLY A 25 6.99 -16.13 12.81
C GLY A 25 5.56 -16.47 13.27
N GLY A 26 4.72 -17.05 12.40
CA GLY A 26 3.37 -17.51 12.77
C GLY A 26 2.39 -17.52 11.61
N GLN A 27 1.10 -17.57 11.92
CA GLN A 27 0.04 -17.50 10.93
C GLN A 27 -0.07 -16.09 10.34
N GLU A 28 -0.35 -16.02 9.04
CA GLU A 28 -0.62 -14.81 8.28
C GLU A 28 -1.97 -14.92 7.57
N VAL A 29 -2.59 -13.77 7.32
CA VAL A 29 -3.85 -13.64 6.58
C VAL A 29 -3.58 -12.95 5.26
N LEU A 30 -4.10 -13.54 4.18
CA LEU A 30 -4.04 -12.92 2.86
C LEU A 30 -5.08 -11.82 2.74
N THR A 31 -4.63 -10.62 2.38
CA THR A 31 -5.46 -9.43 2.19
C THR A 31 -5.29 -8.92 0.77
N SER A 32 -6.40 -8.63 0.09
CA SER A 32 -6.36 -7.98 -1.21
C SER A 32 -6.23 -6.47 -1.03
N ILE A 33 -5.30 -5.87 -1.75
CA ILE A 33 -5.06 -4.43 -1.74
C ILE A 33 -5.12 -3.88 -3.16
N GLU A 34 -5.58 -2.64 -3.28
CA GLU A 34 -5.58 -1.91 -4.54
C GLU A 34 -4.24 -1.16 -4.66
N GLY A 35 -3.32 -1.68 -5.48
CA GLY A 35 -2.02 -1.04 -5.71
C GLY A 35 -2.11 0.10 -6.72
N LEU A 36 -1.18 1.05 -6.67
CA LEU A 36 -1.05 2.13 -7.65
C LEU A 36 -0.35 1.63 -8.93
N THR A 37 -0.89 1.97 -10.09
CA THR A 37 -0.25 1.76 -11.40
C THR A 37 0.73 2.88 -11.72
N ALA A 38 1.57 2.69 -12.75
CA ALA A 38 2.45 3.77 -13.25
C ALA A 38 1.66 5.02 -13.66
N THR A 39 0.49 4.84 -14.27
CA THR A 39 -0.43 5.95 -14.60
C THR A 39 -0.99 6.61 -13.35
N ASP A 40 -1.35 5.83 -12.32
CA ASP A 40 -1.82 6.39 -11.05
C ASP A 40 -0.74 7.25 -10.38
N LEU A 41 0.53 6.82 -10.43
CA LEU A 41 1.67 7.55 -9.87
C LEU A 41 2.03 8.82 -10.66
N ALA A 42 1.95 8.76 -12.00
CA ALA A 42 2.17 9.93 -12.84
C ALA A 42 1.12 11.03 -12.57
N GLU A 43 -0.16 10.65 -12.47
CA GLU A 43 -1.23 11.60 -12.16
C GLU A 43 -1.11 12.15 -10.73
N LEU A 44 -0.70 11.32 -9.75
CA LEU A 44 -0.43 11.83 -8.41
C LEU A 44 0.70 12.85 -8.40
N ASN A 45 1.77 12.64 -9.17
CA ASN A 45 2.84 13.64 -9.33
C ASN A 45 2.31 14.96 -9.93
N GLU A 46 1.46 14.89 -10.95
CA GLU A 46 0.82 16.09 -11.51
C GLU A 46 -0.05 16.82 -10.47
N LEU A 47 -0.76 16.08 -9.61
CA LEU A 47 -1.64 16.64 -8.58
C LEU A 47 -0.90 17.29 -7.42
N VAL A 48 0.21 16.69 -6.98
CA VAL A 48 1.05 17.21 -5.89
C VAL A 48 1.94 18.36 -6.38
N GLY A 49 2.32 18.35 -7.65
CA GLY A 49 3.17 19.35 -8.30
C GLY A 49 4.65 19.00 -8.28
N GLU A 50 5.45 19.74 -9.05
CA GLU A 50 6.85 19.43 -9.40
C GLU A 50 7.87 19.44 -8.23
N ARG A 51 7.44 19.71 -6.99
CA ARG A 51 8.37 19.83 -5.85
C ARG A 51 8.76 18.50 -5.23
N GLU A 52 7.95 17.47 -5.40
CA GLU A 52 8.13 16.18 -4.72
C GLU A 52 7.93 15.05 -5.72
N ASP A 53 8.89 14.12 -5.82
CA ASP A 53 8.65 12.86 -6.54
C ASP A 53 7.81 11.95 -5.63
N VAL A 54 6.50 11.92 -5.92
CA VAL A 54 5.52 11.14 -5.17
C VAL A 54 5.89 9.64 -5.14
N ASN A 55 6.68 9.16 -6.10
CA ASN A 55 7.16 7.78 -6.13
C ASN A 55 8.09 7.43 -4.96
N GLU A 56 8.69 8.41 -4.29
CA GLU A 56 9.57 8.18 -3.13
C GLU A 56 8.79 7.87 -1.85
N PHE A 57 7.52 8.26 -1.77
CA PHE A 57 6.68 8.07 -0.57
C PHE A 57 5.93 6.74 -0.55
N PHE A 58 5.88 6.03 -1.67
CA PHE A 58 5.18 4.75 -1.77
C PHE A 58 6.13 3.56 -1.71
N VAL A 59 5.75 2.56 -0.91
CA VAL A 59 6.49 1.30 -0.81
C VAL A 59 6.46 0.59 -2.16
N ARG A 60 7.65 0.27 -2.68
CA ARG A 60 7.80 -0.48 -3.92
C ARG A 60 7.62 -1.98 -3.65
N PRO A 61 6.74 -2.68 -4.38
CA PRO A 61 6.65 -4.13 -4.31
C PRO A 61 7.99 -4.77 -4.69
N LEU A 62 8.36 -5.83 -3.99
CA LEU A 62 9.50 -6.66 -4.39
C LEU A 62 9.17 -7.40 -5.69
N ALA A 63 10.17 -7.55 -6.56
CA ALA A 63 10.02 -8.30 -7.81
C ALA A 63 9.71 -9.80 -7.58
N SER A 64 10.17 -10.34 -6.45
CA SER A 64 9.85 -11.69 -5.99
C SER A 64 9.81 -11.71 -4.45
N SER A 65 9.01 -12.62 -3.89
CA SER A 65 8.97 -12.80 -2.44
C SER A 65 10.28 -13.44 -1.96
N PRO A 66 10.94 -12.92 -0.92
CA PRO A 66 12.14 -13.55 -0.37
C PRO A 66 11.79 -14.91 0.21
N ASN A 67 12.74 -15.84 0.14
CA ASN A 67 12.62 -17.10 0.87
C ASN A 67 12.83 -16.87 2.38
N PRO A 68 12.46 -17.83 3.26
CA PRO A 68 12.58 -17.64 4.71
C PRO A 68 13.98 -17.28 5.20
N THR A 69 15.04 -17.84 4.60
CA THR A 69 16.44 -17.56 4.98
C THR A 69 16.87 -16.15 4.55
N GLU A 70 16.49 -15.72 3.36
CA GLU A 70 16.72 -14.35 2.88
C GLU A 70 16.00 -13.33 3.76
N LEU A 71 14.75 -13.63 4.14
CA LEU A 71 13.96 -12.78 5.01
C LEU A 71 14.57 -12.68 6.41
N GLU A 72 14.99 -13.81 7.00
CA GLU A 72 15.72 -13.84 8.28
C GLU A 72 17.01 -13.02 8.21
N THR A 73 17.77 -13.16 7.13
CA THR A 73 19.02 -12.41 6.93
C THR A 73 18.75 -10.90 6.84
N LEU A 74 17.70 -10.51 6.10
CA LEU A 74 17.28 -9.12 5.97
C LEU A 74 16.88 -8.53 7.33
N LEU A 75 16.03 -9.22 8.10
CA LEU A 75 15.56 -8.80 9.42
C LEU A 75 16.70 -8.69 10.44
N ASN A 76 17.75 -9.50 10.27
CA ASN A 76 18.95 -9.44 11.09
C ASN A 76 19.98 -8.39 10.63
N SER A 77 19.79 -7.77 9.47
CA SER A 77 20.69 -6.73 8.98
C SER A 77 20.61 -5.46 9.83
N LEU A 78 21.75 -4.77 10.00
CA LEU A 78 21.80 -3.50 10.73
C LEU A 78 20.90 -2.44 10.07
N SER A 79 20.86 -2.42 8.73
CA SER A 79 20.05 -1.46 7.96
C SER A 79 18.56 -1.63 8.27
N ALA A 80 18.02 -2.85 8.12
CA ALA A 80 16.60 -3.11 8.39
C ALA A 80 16.24 -2.83 9.86
N ARG A 81 17.12 -3.19 10.81
CA ARG A 81 16.89 -2.90 12.24
C ARG A 81 16.83 -1.41 12.53
N ARG A 82 17.65 -0.58 11.87
CA ARG A 82 17.61 0.89 12.03
C ARG A 82 16.32 1.48 11.49
N GLU A 83 15.87 1.04 10.30
CA GLU A 83 14.60 1.46 9.72
C GLU A 83 13.41 1.08 10.60
N MET A 84 13.37 -0.19 11.06
CA MET A 84 12.32 -0.65 11.98
C MET A 84 12.35 0.14 13.30
N ALA A 85 13.53 0.39 13.87
CA ALA A 85 13.64 1.18 15.10
C ALA A 85 13.14 2.63 14.90
N SER A 86 13.43 3.25 13.77
CA SER A 86 12.93 4.58 13.42
C SER A 86 11.40 4.62 13.40
N ILE A 87 10.77 3.66 12.70
CA ILE A 87 9.31 3.56 12.63
C ILE A 87 8.70 3.31 14.02
N LEU A 88 9.25 2.35 14.76
CA LEU A 88 8.72 1.94 16.07
C LEU A 88 8.98 2.97 17.18
N SER A 89 9.87 3.94 16.96
CA SER A 89 10.05 5.07 17.88
C SER A 89 8.90 6.07 17.83
N VAL A 90 8.10 6.06 16.75
CA VAL A 90 6.98 6.99 16.52
C VAL A 90 5.64 6.27 16.48
N TYR A 91 5.59 5.05 15.93
CA TYR A 91 4.34 4.33 15.65
C TYR A 91 4.30 2.96 16.33
N GLU A 92 3.10 2.52 16.73
CA GLU A 92 2.88 1.16 17.22
C GLU A 92 3.11 0.13 16.09
N CYS A 93 3.74 -1.01 16.42
CA CYS A 93 3.90 -2.13 15.47
C CYS A 93 2.56 -2.80 15.12
N ARG A 94 1.54 -2.58 15.95
CA ARG A 94 0.23 -3.21 15.82
C ARG A 94 -0.46 -2.75 14.52
N ASP A 95 -0.70 -3.71 13.62
CA ASP A 95 -1.29 -3.54 12.27
C ASP A 95 -0.43 -2.76 11.30
N LEU A 96 0.85 -2.56 11.61
CA LEU A 96 1.70 -1.70 10.79
C LEU A 96 1.70 -2.13 9.31
N ALA A 97 1.88 -3.43 9.03
CA ALA A 97 1.84 -3.95 7.66
C ALA A 97 0.48 -3.69 6.98
N ALA A 98 -0.64 -4.01 7.65
CA ALA A 98 -1.98 -3.79 7.11
C ALA A 98 -2.28 -2.31 6.85
N ARG A 99 -1.85 -1.42 7.75
CA ARG A 99 -2.00 0.04 7.58
C ARG A 99 -1.15 0.56 6.43
N VAL A 100 0.11 0.14 6.33
CA VAL A 100 1.01 0.51 5.23
C VAL A 100 0.41 0.13 3.88
N PHE A 101 0.00 -1.13 3.73
CA PHE A 101 -0.65 -1.58 2.50
C PHE A 101 -2.00 -0.88 2.23
N GLY A 102 -2.75 -0.60 3.30
CA GLY A 102 -4.04 0.10 3.24
C GLY A 102 -3.92 1.55 2.75
N MET A 103 -2.84 2.26 3.10
CA MET A 103 -2.62 3.64 2.64
C MET A 103 -2.56 3.73 1.11
N THR A 104 -1.89 2.78 0.45
CA THR A 104 -1.86 2.70 -1.03
C THR A 104 -3.26 2.52 -1.61
N THR A 105 -4.08 1.66 -1.01
CA THR A 105 -5.48 1.43 -1.41
C THR A 105 -6.32 2.69 -1.25
N ILE A 106 -6.17 3.41 -0.13
CA ILE A 106 -6.89 4.65 0.13
C ILE A 106 -6.52 5.71 -0.91
N MET A 107 -5.22 5.91 -1.18
CA MET A 107 -4.75 6.88 -2.18
C MET A 107 -5.27 6.57 -3.58
N ARG A 108 -5.25 5.30 -3.98
CA ARG A 108 -5.82 4.87 -5.25
C ARG A 108 -7.32 5.18 -5.34
N ARG A 109 -8.10 4.91 -4.30
CA ARG A 109 -9.54 5.21 -4.28
C ARG A 109 -9.82 6.71 -4.33
N MET A 110 -9.00 7.52 -3.66
CA MET A 110 -9.07 8.97 -3.77
C MET A 110 -8.81 9.43 -5.20
N LEU A 111 -7.79 8.87 -5.87
CA LEU A 111 -7.47 9.20 -7.26
C LEU A 111 -8.61 8.82 -8.22
N VAL A 112 -9.23 7.64 -8.03
CA VAL A 112 -10.41 7.23 -8.83
C VAL A 112 -11.57 8.22 -8.65
N LYS A 113 -11.84 8.66 -7.41
CA LYS A 113 -12.86 9.68 -7.16
C LYS A 113 -12.50 11.02 -7.79
N TYR A 114 -11.23 11.42 -7.73
CA TYR A 114 -10.75 12.65 -8.37
C TYR A 114 -11.01 12.64 -9.88
N ARG A 115 -10.65 11.56 -10.58
CA ARG A 115 -10.95 11.39 -12.02
C ARG A 115 -12.43 11.53 -12.32
N PHE A 116 -13.27 10.88 -11.51
CA PHE A 116 -14.72 10.94 -11.66
C PHE A 116 -15.27 12.37 -11.52
N MET A 117 -14.77 13.13 -10.54
CA MET A 117 -15.15 14.54 -10.36
C MET A 117 -14.67 15.42 -11.51
N ARG A 118 -13.41 15.24 -11.95
CA ARG A 118 -12.83 15.97 -13.09
C ARG A 118 -13.65 15.78 -14.36
N HIS A 119 -14.03 14.53 -14.69
CA HIS A 119 -14.86 14.24 -15.86
C HIS A 119 -16.27 14.85 -15.77
N GLN A 120 -16.86 14.96 -14.57
CA GLN A 120 -18.15 15.64 -14.42
C GLN A 120 -18.05 17.15 -14.70
N VAL A 121 -16.97 17.79 -14.28
CA VAL A 121 -16.74 19.22 -14.55
C VAL A 121 -16.52 19.46 -16.04
N GLU A 122 -15.71 18.62 -16.70
CA GLU A 122 -15.45 18.70 -18.15
C GLU A 122 -16.73 18.50 -18.99
N THR A 123 -17.63 17.60 -18.56
CA THR A 123 -18.90 17.32 -19.27
C THR A 123 -20.00 18.33 -19.00
N GLN A 124 -19.98 19.03 -17.86
CA GLN A 124 -20.91 20.13 -17.58
C GLN A 124 -20.47 21.44 -18.24
N GLY A 125 -19.16 21.70 -18.33
CA GLY A 125 -18.61 22.90 -18.99
C GLY A 125 -18.75 22.92 -20.51
N SER A 126 -18.98 21.76 -21.15
CA SER A 126 -19.26 21.67 -22.60
C SER A 126 -20.74 21.83 -22.97
N GLY A 127 -21.65 21.92 -21.99
CA GLY A 127 -23.10 22.01 -22.19
C GLY A 127 -23.68 23.42 -22.19
N THR A 128 -22.87 24.47 -22.06
CA THR A 128 -23.33 25.88 -21.96
C THR A 128 -22.81 26.80 -23.06
N ALA A 129 -22.40 26.23 -24.20
CA ALA A 129 -22.05 26.99 -25.40
C ALA A 129 -23.07 26.68 -26.50
N ASP A 130 -24.27 27.24 -26.38
CA ASP A 130 -25.23 27.47 -27.46
C ASP A 130 -26.05 28.74 -27.15
#